data_AF-A0A443ZSF0-F1
#
_entry.id   AF-A0A443ZSF0-F1
#
_cell.length_a   1.000
_cell.length_b   1.000
_cell.length_c   1.000
_cell.angle_alpha   90.00
_cell.angle_beta   90.00
_cell.angle_gamma   90.00
#
_symmetry.space_group_name_H-M   'P 1'
#
loop_
_entity.id
_entity.type
_entity.pdbx_description
1 polymer ?
#
loop_
_entity_poly.entity_id
_entity_poly.type
_entity_poly.pdbx_seq_one_letter_code
_entity_poly.pdbx_strand_id
1 'polypeptide(L)'
;MARASLSSPSLAPPGQRLRPFISAYRGHLSAWYLPFGLALLWWLASRNLWMSEQILPAPVVVWQSAQELAGGELWSHLAISLQRLLIGLLVGVGSGAVLGAWLGVSRRAERLVLPTFNALAQIPTLAWVPLFMVLFGIGEVLKLVVLVKAIIVPVTLHTLVGVRDAQPRLREAAAVLKLPRHLLITRLILPAALPAFMAGVRLALATGWSSLLAVELLASSEGIGYLMVWARQLFMLDIVFVCIAVIGLLGFAMDRGLGWLERRLVHWPHPAGAELRVQRLQGVEYLQALLLPLALVIVWQLANQLQWVDATILVAPRQVLVTAWDGLLDGSLTSALAVSVGRALGGLLLGGGLGFALGLWLGLSRPAERLLGPTLAGLRQIAIFAWVPLLTAWFGLGELTKWVFVGLAAFFPLFIATQRSVANRSAQLEEAARVLHLNLLQRLLRLVLPGAAPGIFAGLRIGLIYAWLGTIGAEYFMPSGGGIGSLMIGAQQLLRMDLIMAAMLLVGLTGALLGALGQYIEARATRWRRA
;
A
#
# COMPACT_ATOMS: atom_id res chain seq x y z
N MET A 1 23.13 -43.50 29.98
CA MET A 1 22.32 -44.59 29.40
C MET A 1 20.99 -43.98 28.95
N ALA A 2 20.48 -44.04 27.72
CA ALA A 2 20.95 -44.53 26.43
C ALA A 2 20.13 -43.82 25.31
N ARG A 3 20.84 -43.40 24.25
CA ARG A 3 20.52 -43.39 22.80
C ARG A 3 19.10 -43.01 22.26
N ALA A 4 19.13 -41.94 21.45
CA ALA A 4 18.70 -41.86 20.05
C ALA A 4 17.26 -42.27 19.63
N SER A 5 16.52 -41.28 19.12
CA SER A 5 15.78 -41.47 17.86
C SER A 5 15.90 -40.21 16.99
N LEU A 6 16.62 -40.41 15.88
CA LEU A 6 16.69 -39.51 14.74
C LEU A 6 15.30 -39.49 14.07
N SER A 7 14.56 -38.39 14.20
CA SER A 7 13.44 -38.12 13.29
C SER A 7 14.01 -37.61 11.98
N SER A 8 14.18 -38.54 11.04
CA SER A 8 14.38 -38.26 9.63
C SER A 8 13.33 -37.25 9.14
N PRO A 9 13.70 -36.27 8.30
CA PRO A 9 12.69 -35.54 7.53
C PRO A 9 12.00 -36.57 6.62
N SER A 10 10.69 -36.71 6.76
CA SER A 10 9.90 -37.50 5.83
C SER A 10 10.08 -36.91 4.43
N LEU A 11 10.87 -37.60 3.61
CA LEU A 11 10.92 -37.38 2.17
C LEU A 11 9.50 -37.62 1.65
N ALA A 12 8.83 -36.53 1.25
CA ALA A 12 7.57 -36.63 0.52
C ALA A 12 7.77 -37.53 -0.71
N PRO A 13 6.84 -38.45 -1.02
CA PRO A 13 7.00 -39.31 -2.18
C PRO A 13 7.05 -38.47 -3.48
N PRO A 14 8.02 -38.71 -4.38
CA PRO A 14 8.06 -38.08 -5.69
C PRO A 14 7.03 -38.77 -6.58
N GLY A 15 5.79 -38.31 -6.55
CA GLY A 15 4.72 -39.00 -7.27
C GLY A 15 3.43 -38.21 -7.37
N GLN A 16 3.46 -37.07 -8.07
CA GLN A 16 2.28 -36.51 -8.75
C GLN A 16 2.71 -35.42 -9.74
N ARG A 17 3.40 -35.84 -10.81
CA ARG A 17 3.45 -35.07 -12.07
C ARG A 17 2.51 -35.72 -13.06
N LEU A 18 1.90 -34.87 -13.88
CA LEU A 18 1.08 -35.15 -15.07
C LEU A 18 -0.43 -35.36 -14.84
N ARG A 19 -1.14 -34.26 -14.58
CA ARG A 19 -2.47 -34.06 -15.18
C ARG A 19 -2.35 -33.06 -16.35
N PRO A 20 -3.01 -33.32 -17.49
CA PRO A 20 -2.55 -32.88 -18.81
C PRO A 20 -2.80 -31.39 -19.10
N PHE A 21 -1.89 -30.87 -19.94
CA PHE A 21 -1.81 -29.51 -20.52
C PHE A 21 -3.13 -28.94 -21.10
N ILE A 22 -4.13 -29.78 -21.38
CA ILE A 22 -5.41 -29.37 -21.99
C ILE A 22 -6.33 -28.66 -20.97
N SER A 23 -6.16 -28.91 -19.66
CA SER A 23 -6.92 -28.21 -18.61
C SER A 23 -6.45 -26.78 -18.34
N ALA A 24 -5.22 -26.43 -18.75
CA ALA A 24 -4.69 -25.09 -18.63
C ALA A 24 -5.31 -24.14 -19.68
N TYR A 25 -5.46 -24.59 -20.94
CA TYR A 25 -6.01 -23.77 -22.02
C TYR A 25 -7.50 -23.43 -21.88
N ARG A 26 -8.35 -24.37 -21.44
CA ARG A 26 -9.78 -24.08 -21.16
C ARG A 26 -9.98 -23.13 -19.98
N GLY A 27 -9.06 -23.11 -19.01
CA GLY A 27 -9.09 -22.16 -17.89
C GLY A 27 -8.77 -20.72 -18.31
N HIS A 28 -8.00 -20.54 -19.39
CA HIS A 28 -7.66 -19.21 -19.92
C HIS A 28 -8.80 -18.57 -20.72
N LEU A 29 -9.63 -19.35 -21.41
CA LEU A 29 -10.78 -18.81 -22.16
C LEU A 29 -11.92 -18.35 -21.23
N SER A 30 -12.17 -19.07 -20.13
CA SER A 30 -13.21 -18.67 -19.17
C SER A 30 -12.92 -17.34 -18.46
N ALA A 31 -11.65 -16.96 -18.35
CA ALA A 31 -11.23 -15.70 -17.75
C ALA A 31 -11.70 -14.46 -18.54
N TRP A 32 -11.97 -14.62 -19.84
CA TRP A 32 -12.35 -13.51 -20.72
C TRP A 32 -13.87 -13.25 -20.76
N TYR A 33 -14.70 -14.16 -20.26
CA TYR A 33 -16.15 -13.96 -20.27
C TYR A 33 -16.58 -12.72 -19.50
N LEU A 34 -15.92 -12.42 -18.38
CA LEU A 34 -16.29 -11.26 -17.58
C LEU A 34 -15.83 -9.93 -18.20
N PRO A 35 -14.58 -9.77 -18.67
CA PRO A 35 -14.20 -8.59 -19.45
C PRO A 35 -15.10 -8.36 -20.66
N PHE A 36 -15.40 -9.40 -21.44
CA PHE A 36 -16.32 -9.28 -22.58
C PHE A 36 -17.75 -8.95 -22.14
N GLY A 37 -18.23 -9.54 -21.04
CA GLY A 37 -19.53 -9.22 -20.47
C GLY A 37 -19.62 -7.77 -19.98
N LEU A 38 -18.58 -7.26 -19.33
CA LEU A 38 -18.49 -5.86 -18.91
C LEU A 38 -18.39 -4.92 -20.11
N ALA A 39 -17.63 -5.27 -21.14
CA ALA A 39 -17.54 -4.48 -22.37
C ALA A 39 -18.87 -4.45 -23.13
N LEU A 40 -19.58 -5.59 -23.19
CA LEU A 40 -20.92 -5.67 -23.78
C LEU A 40 -21.93 -4.86 -22.95
N LEU A 41 -21.88 -4.96 -21.63
CA LEU A 41 -22.74 -4.17 -20.75
C LEU A 41 -22.46 -2.67 -20.87
N TRP A 42 -21.20 -2.26 -20.99
CA TRP A 42 -20.82 -0.87 -21.25
C TRP A 42 -21.32 -0.39 -22.62
N TRP A 43 -21.19 -1.21 -23.67
CA TRP A 43 -21.73 -0.90 -24.98
C TRP A 43 -23.27 -0.79 -24.97
N LEU A 44 -23.96 -1.70 -24.28
CA LEU A 44 -25.42 -1.65 -24.12
C LEU A 44 -25.86 -0.43 -23.30
N ALA A 45 -25.15 -0.12 -22.21
CA ALA A 45 -25.46 1.02 -21.34
C ALA A 45 -25.29 2.36 -22.07
N SER A 46 -24.21 2.51 -22.85
CA SER A 46 -23.96 3.71 -23.66
C SER A 46 -24.96 3.84 -24.81
N ARG A 47 -25.23 2.75 -25.55
CA ARG A 47 -26.21 2.75 -26.65
C ARG A 47 -27.63 3.09 -26.18
N ASN A 48 -28.02 2.62 -25.01
CA ASN A 48 -29.36 2.84 -24.44
C ASN A 48 -29.44 4.09 -23.56
N LEU A 49 -28.38 4.92 -23.49
CA LEU A 49 -28.34 6.16 -22.69
C LEU A 49 -28.73 5.95 -21.22
N TRP A 50 -28.27 4.84 -20.61
CA TRP A 50 -28.48 4.61 -19.16
C TRP A 50 -27.83 5.71 -18.31
N MET A 51 -26.83 6.40 -18.86
CA MET A 51 -26.20 7.61 -18.35
C MET A 51 -25.97 8.56 -19.52
N SER A 52 -25.74 9.85 -19.25
CA SER A 52 -25.41 10.80 -20.32
C SER A 52 -24.06 10.44 -20.97
N GLU A 53 -23.92 10.79 -22.25
CA GLU A 53 -22.69 10.53 -23.02
C GLU A 53 -21.45 11.22 -22.42
N GLN A 54 -21.64 12.34 -21.71
CA GLN A 54 -20.56 13.00 -20.99
C GLN A 54 -20.07 12.19 -19.77
N ILE A 55 -20.93 11.35 -19.17
CA ILE A 55 -20.63 10.57 -17.96
C ILE A 55 -20.14 9.16 -18.30
N LEU A 56 -20.75 8.54 -19.32
CA LEU A 56 -20.38 7.20 -19.80
C LEU A 56 -20.25 7.21 -21.33
N PRO A 57 -19.10 7.68 -21.86
CA PRO A 57 -18.85 7.70 -23.29
C PRO A 57 -18.89 6.28 -23.87
N ALA A 58 -19.32 6.15 -25.12
CA ALA A 58 -19.36 4.88 -25.81
C ALA A 58 -17.94 4.31 -26.00
N PRO A 59 -17.74 2.98 -25.93
CA PRO A 59 -16.42 2.36 -26.09
C PRO A 59 -15.72 2.75 -27.40
N VAL A 60 -16.49 3.01 -28.46
CA VAL A 60 -15.95 3.46 -29.76
C VAL A 60 -15.34 4.86 -29.67
N VAL A 61 -15.95 5.77 -28.91
CA VAL A 61 -15.43 7.13 -28.70
C VAL A 61 -14.14 7.05 -27.90
N VAL A 62 -14.12 6.28 -26.81
CA VAL A 62 -12.88 6.06 -26.02
C VAL A 62 -11.75 5.51 -26.90
N TRP A 63 -12.06 4.60 -27.83
CA TRP A 63 -11.07 4.06 -28.76
C TRP A 63 -10.58 5.11 -29.78
N GLN A 64 -11.45 5.96 -30.31
CA GLN A 64 -11.08 7.07 -31.19
C GLN A 64 -10.19 8.07 -30.47
N SER A 65 -10.59 8.51 -29.28
CA SER A 65 -9.79 9.40 -28.45
C SER A 65 -8.43 8.78 -28.11
N ALA A 66 -8.36 7.45 -27.89
CA ALA A 66 -7.10 6.76 -27.69
C ALA A 66 -6.17 6.85 -28.92
N GLN A 67 -6.72 6.74 -30.13
CA GLN A 67 -5.94 6.88 -31.37
C GLN A 67 -5.44 8.32 -31.57
N GLU A 68 -6.30 9.31 -31.33
CA GLU A 68 -5.94 10.72 -31.42
C GLU A 68 -4.85 11.09 -30.40
N LEU A 69 -5.02 10.69 -29.14
CA LEU A 69 -4.05 10.87 -28.07
C LEU A 69 -2.71 10.19 -28.38
N ALA A 70 -2.76 8.97 -28.91
CA ALA A 70 -1.55 8.24 -29.31
C ALA A 70 -0.80 8.90 -30.48
N GLY A 71 -1.47 9.65 -31.34
CA GLY A 71 -0.85 10.49 -32.37
C GLY A 71 -0.38 11.85 -31.87
N GLY A 72 -0.87 12.29 -30.70
CA GLY A 72 -0.58 13.59 -30.10
C GLY A 72 0.26 13.52 -28.82
N GLU A 73 -0.24 14.10 -27.74
CA GLU A 73 0.50 14.39 -26.51
C GLU A 73 0.60 13.21 -25.52
N LEU A 74 -0.08 12.08 -25.74
CA LEU A 74 -0.10 10.99 -24.76
C LEU A 74 1.30 10.49 -24.39
N TRP A 75 2.17 10.34 -25.39
CA TRP A 75 3.52 9.83 -25.18
C TRP A 75 4.42 10.82 -24.44
N SER A 76 4.25 12.14 -24.65
CA SER A 76 5.03 13.14 -23.93
C SER A 76 4.64 13.14 -22.45
N HIS A 77 3.35 13.16 -22.13
CA HIS A 77 2.86 13.03 -20.76
C HIS A 77 3.30 11.72 -20.11
N LEU A 78 3.22 10.59 -20.83
CA LEU A 78 3.66 9.29 -20.33
C LEU A 78 5.17 9.24 -20.07
N ALA A 79 5.99 9.77 -20.97
CA ALA A 79 7.44 9.81 -20.84
C ALA A 79 7.86 10.62 -19.62
N ILE A 80 7.22 11.77 -19.37
CA ILE A 80 7.48 12.62 -18.22
C ILE A 80 7.17 11.86 -16.92
N SER A 81 6.00 11.22 -16.82
CA SER A 81 5.64 10.41 -15.64
C SER A 81 6.63 9.25 -15.43
N LEU A 82 7.03 8.57 -16.51
CA LEU A 82 7.97 7.45 -16.42
C LEU A 82 9.39 7.90 -16.04
N GLN A 83 9.85 9.04 -16.53
CA GLN A 83 11.13 9.65 -16.16
C GLN A 83 11.15 10.01 -14.67
N ARG A 84 10.12 10.69 -14.17
CA ARG A 84 9.96 11.01 -12.74
C ARG A 84 10.01 9.74 -11.90
N LEU A 85 9.26 8.72 -12.31
CA LEU A 85 9.25 7.42 -11.64
C LEU A 85 10.64 6.79 -11.60
N LEU A 86 11.36 6.76 -12.73
CA LEU A 86 12.68 6.17 -12.84
C LEU A 86 13.70 6.88 -11.93
N ILE A 87 13.73 8.22 -11.95
CA ILE A 87 14.62 9.01 -11.10
C ILE A 87 14.29 8.76 -9.62
N GLY A 88 13.02 8.82 -9.25
CA GLY A 88 12.58 8.56 -7.88
C GLY A 88 12.90 7.14 -7.41
N LEU A 89 12.79 6.14 -8.29
CA LEU A 89 13.20 4.76 -8.00
C LEU A 89 14.70 4.65 -7.80
N LEU A 90 15.53 5.21 -8.68
CA LEU A 90 16.98 5.14 -8.55
C LEU A 90 17.46 5.79 -7.26
N VAL A 91 16.99 7.00 -6.97
CA VAL A 91 17.36 7.74 -5.76
C VAL A 91 16.80 7.05 -4.52
N GLY A 92 15.51 6.73 -4.50
CA GLY A 92 14.84 6.14 -3.33
C GLY A 92 15.28 4.72 -3.01
N VAL A 93 15.50 3.88 -4.03
CA VAL A 93 16.05 2.52 -3.84
C VAL A 93 17.50 2.61 -3.41
N GLY A 94 18.31 3.49 -4.01
CA GLY A 94 19.70 3.71 -3.61
C GLY A 94 19.83 4.15 -2.16
N SER A 95 19.15 5.24 -1.78
CA SER A 95 19.18 5.76 -0.41
C SER A 95 18.57 4.78 0.59
N GLY A 96 17.48 4.10 0.23
CA GLY A 96 16.81 3.13 1.09
C GLY A 96 17.63 1.86 1.30
N ALA A 97 18.33 1.37 0.27
CA ALA A 97 19.23 0.24 0.37
C ALA A 97 20.42 0.54 1.28
N VAL A 98 21.04 1.72 1.11
CA VAL A 98 22.16 2.18 1.95
C VAL A 98 21.71 2.30 3.41
N LEU A 99 20.59 3.00 3.66
CA LEU A 99 20.07 3.19 5.01
C LEU A 99 19.68 1.85 5.65
N GLY A 100 18.94 1.00 4.92
CA GLY A 100 18.50 -0.31 5.40
C GLY A 100 19.67 -1.26 5.69
N ALA A 101 20.70 -1.27 4.85
CA ALA A 101 21.91 -2.05 5.08
C ALA A 101 22.68 -1.55 6.30
N TRP A 102 22.83 -0.23 6.47
CA TRP A 102 23.48 0.36 7.64
C TRP A 102 22.76 0.00 8.94
N LEU A 103 21.43 0.14 8.97
CA LEU A 103 20.61 -0.25 10.12
C LEU A 103 20.63 -1.76 10.36
N GLY A 104 20.70 -2.58 9.31
CA GLY A 104 20.71 -4.04 9.42
C GLY A 104 22.03 -4.60 9.95
N VAL A 105 23.15 -3.96 9.64
CA VAL A 105 24.49 -4.35 10.12
C VAL A 105 24.77 -3.80 11.53
N SER A 106 24.34 -2.57 11.83
CA SER A 106 24.69 -1.90 13.08
C SER A 106 23.53 -1.88 14.08
N ARG A 107 23.69 -2.64 15.19
CA ARG A 107 22.76 -2.61 16.33
C ARG A 107 22.63 -1.25 17.02
N ARG A 108 23.67 -0.41 16.92
CA ARG A 108 23.61 0.96 17.45
C ARG A 108 22.79 1.86 16.54
N ALA A 109 23.02 1.79 15.23
CA ALA A 109 22.25 2.55 14.26
C ALA A 109 20.77 2.15 14.29
N GLU A 110 20.49 0.84 14.35
CA GLU A 110 19.13 0.31 14.54
C GLU A 110 18.45 0.94 15.76
N ARG A 111 19.09 0.90 16.93
CA ARG A 111 18.50 1.44 18.17
C ARG A 111 18.30 2.96 18.13
N LEU A 112 19.24 3.72 17.57
CA LEU A 112 19.19 5.19 17.55
C LEU A 112 18.27 5.75 16.44
N VAL A 113 18.32 5.19 15.24
CA VAL A 113 17.72 5.79 14.04
C VAL A 113 16.37 5.19 13.67
N LEU A 114 16.19 3.87 13.87
CA LEU A 114 14.95 3.19 13.50
C LEU A 114 13.69 3.78 14.17
N PRO A 115 13.71 4.20 15.46
CA PRO A 115 12.54 4.82 16.09
C PRO A 115 12.10 6.10 15.36
N THR A 116 13.04 7.00 15.07
CA THR A 116 12.78 8.24 14.31
C THR A 116 12.31 7.94 12.90
N PHE A 117 12.96 6.99 12.22
CA PHE A 117 12.57 6.57 10.88
C PHE A 117 11.14 6.02 10.85
N ASN A 118 10.79 5.16 11.80
CA ASN A 118 9.44 4.60 11.93
C ASN A 118 8.39 5.68 12.27
N ALA A 119 8.74 6.68 13.09
CA ALA A 119 7.84 7.81 13.36
C ALA A 119 7.52 8.59 12.08
N LEU A 120 8.54 8.92 11.27
CA LEU A 120 8.36 9.63 10.00
C LEU A 120 7.69 8.76 8.91
N ALA A 121 7.90 7.44 8.98
CA ALA A 121 7.28 6.47 8.08
C ALA A 121 5.78 6.27 8.36
N GLN A 122 5.32 6.50 9.59
CA GLN A 122 3.91 6.37 9.96
C GLN A 122 3.02 7.46 9.37
N ILE A 123 3.59 8.65 9.10
CA ILE A 123 2.88 9.72 8.42
C ILE A 123 2.75 9.33 6.94
N PRO A 124 1.53 9.12 6.42
CA PRO A 124 1.29 8.75 5.03
C PRO A 124 1.93 9.76 4.08
N THR A 125 2.51 9.30 2.97
CA THR A 125 3.23 10.16 2.03
C THR A 125 2.41 11.36 1.57
N LEU A 126 1.10 11.20 1.37
CA LEU A 126 0.22 12.30 0.98
C LEU A 126 0.12 13.41 2.03
N ALA A 127 0.13 13.08 3.33
CA ALA A 127 0.06 14.09 4.38
C ALA A 127 1.28 15.02 4.39
N TRP A 128 2.39 14.64 3.75
CA TRP A 128 3.55 15.52 3.59
C TRP A 128 3.38 16.56 2.49
N VAL A 129 2.41 16.38 1.59
CA VAL A 129 2.31 17.20 0.37
C VAL A 129 2.12 18.69 0.68
N PRO A 130 1.21 19.13 1.58
CA PRO A 130 1.05 20.56 1.86
C PRO A 130 2.32 21.19 2.46
N LEU A 131 3.01 20.47 3.35
CA LEU A 131 4.29 20.92 3.91
C LEU A 131 5.37 21.06 2.83
N PHE A 132 5.50 20.06 1.96
CA PHE A 132 6.46 20.09 0.85
C PHE A 132 6.11 21.13 -0.21
N MET A 133 4.83 21.43 -0.44
CA MET A 133 4.39 22.48 -1.35
C MET A 133 4.87 23.86 -0.88
N VAL A 134 4.80 24.13 0.43
CA VAL A 134 5.29 25.41 0.97
C VAL A 134 6.81 25.45 1.03
N LEU A 135 7.47 24.33 1.37
CA LEU A 135 8.94 24.25 1.47
C LEU A 135 9.66 24.36 0.12
N PHE A 136 9.17 23.63 -0.90
CA PHE A 136 9.86 23.51 -2.19
C PHE A 136 9.13 24.23 -3.33
N GLY A 137 7.93 24.75 -3.09
CA GLY A 137 7.05 25.26 -4.13
C GLY A 137 6.35 24.15 -4.92
N ILE A 138 5.46 24.56 -5.82
CA ILE A 138 4.83 23.66 -6.80
C ILE A 138 5.79 23.52 -7.98
N GLY A 139 6.39 22.33 -8.15
CA GLY A 139 7.35 22.07 -9.21
C GLY A 139 7.88 20.63 -9.22
N GLU A 140 8.95 20.38 -9.97
CA GLU A 140 9.54 19.04 -10.08
C GLU A 140 10.13 18.53 -8.75
N VAL A 141 10.72 19.42 -7.95
CA VAL A 141 11.32 19.05 -6.65
C VAL A 141 10.27 18.45 -5.72
N LEU A 142 9.08 19.06 -5.60
CA LEU A 142 7.96 18.54 -4.82
C LEU A 142 7.62 17.10 -5.24
N LYS A 143 7.43 16.88 -6.55
CA LYS A 143 7.06 15.57 -7.11
C LYS A 143 8.11 14.51 -6.77
N LEU A 144 9.39 14.84 -6.98
CA LEU A 144 10.50 13.94 -6.70
C LEU A 144 10.67 13.64 -5.21
N VAL A 145 10.56 14.63 -4.32
CA VAL A 145 10.70 14.43 -2.87
C VAL A 145 9.58 13.55 -2.32
N VAL A 146 8.33 13.80 -2.73
CA VAL A 146 7.18 12.97 -2.34
C VAL A 146 7.37 11.52 -2.83
N LEU A 147 7.82 11.37 -4.08
CA LEU A 147 8.08 10.07 -4.68
C LEU A 147 9.22 9.32 -3.96
N VAL A 148 10.35 9.98 -3.70
CA VAL A 148 11.48 9.39 -2.96
C VAL A 148 11.04 8.99 -1.56
N LYS A 149 10.23 9.81 -0.86
CA LYS A 149 9.64 9.46 0.45
C LYS A 149 8.77 8.20 0.38
N ALA A 150 7.99 8.01 -0.70
CA ALA A 150 7.17 6.81 -0.88
C ALA A 150 8.00 5.53 -1.10
N ILE A 151 9.18 5.66 -1.71
CA ILE A 151 10.04 4.54 -2.12
C ILE A 151 11.04 4.18 -1.02
N ILE A 152 11.64 5.17 -0.35
CA ILE A 152 12.71 4.97 0.64
C ILE A 152 12.23 4.11 1.83
N VAL A 153 10.98 4.29 2.26
CA VAL A 153 10.40 3.59 3.43
C VAL A 153 10.36 2.07 3.25
N PRO A 154 9.64 1.52 2.26
CA PRO A 154 9.58 0.07 2.06
C PRO A 154 10.95 -0.53 1.75
N VAL A 155 11.80 0.14 0.95
CA VAL A 155 13.15 -0.38 0.64
C VAL A 155 14.01 -0.46 1.90
N THR A 156 14.03 0.59 2.74
CA THR A 156 14.81 0.60 3.99
C THR A 156 14.40 -0.53 4.92
N LEU A 157 13.10 -0.66 5.19
CA LEU A 157 12.58 -1.66 6.14
C LEU A 157 12.83 -3.08 5.64
N HIS A 158 12.59 -3.36 4.36
CA HIS A 158 12.81 -4.69 3.80
C HIS A 158 14.30 -5.05 3.66
N THR A 159 15.16 -4.07 3.35
CA THR A 159 16.62 -4.28 3.30
C THR A 159 17.16 -4.53 4.71
N LEU A 160 16.74 -3.74 5.70
CA LEU A 160 17.05 -3.96 7.12
C LEU A 160 16.72 -5.39 7.53
N VAL A 161 15.49 -5.83 7.25
CA VAL A 161 15.03 -7.19 7.56
C VAL A 161 15.88 -8.23 6.85
N GLY A 162 16.09 -8.11 5.54
CA GLY A 162 16.89 -9.06 4.77
C GLY A 162 18.33 -9.18 5.26
N VAL A 163 18.96 -8.05 5.58
CA VAL A 163 20.32 -8.01 6.09
C VAL A 163 20.38 -8.60 7.50
N ARG A 164 19.40 -8.31 8.36
CA ARG A 164 19.37 -8.76 9.76
C ARG A 164 19.01 -10.24 9.89
N ASP A 165 18.01 -10.72 9.17
CA ASP A 165 17.47 -12.07 9.26
C ASP A 165 18.16 -13.08 8.31
N ALA A 166 19.30 -12.70 7.72
CA ALA A 166 20.22 -13.66 7.13
C ALA A 166 20.49 -14.79 8.15
N GLN A 167 19.99 -15.99 7.84
CA GLN A 167 19.67 -17.06 8.78
C GLN A 167 20.73 -17.20 9.90
N PRO A 168 20.34 -17.15 11.19
CA PRO A 168 21.28 -17.26 12.30
C PRO A 168 22.22 -18.46 12.19
N ARG A 169 21.70 -19.60 11.71
CA ARG A 169 22.46 -20.83 11.46
C ARG A 169 23.55 -20.66 10.40
N LEU A 170 23.29 -19.91 9.34
CA LEU A 170 24.30 -19.65 8.30
C LEU A 170 25.38 -18.70 8.82
N ARG A 171 25.04 -17.77 9.71
CA ARG A 171 26.03 -16.92 10.40
C ARG A 171 26.88 -17.72 11.38
N GLU A 172 26.27 -18.63 12.14
CA GLU A 172 26.98 -19.55 13.03
C GLU A 172 27.93 -20.45 12.22
N ALA A 173 27.46 -21.02 11.11
CA ALA A 173 28.31 -21.79 10.21
C ALA A 173 29.46 -20.96 9.63
N ALA A 174 29.20 -19.72 9.20
CA ALA A 174 30.24 -18.80 8.73
C ALA A 174 31.26 -18.44 9.82
N ALA A 175 30.81 -18.31 11.08
CA ALA A 175 31.68 -18.06 12.22
C ALA A 175 32.57 -19.27 12.54
N VAL A 176 32.02 -20.49 12.49
CA VAL A 176 32.79 -21.73 12.63
C VAL A 176 33.83 -21.87 11.52
N LEU A 177 33.46 -21.55 10.27
CA LEU A 177 34.35 -21.54 9.11
C LEU A 177 35.32 -20.36 9.07
N LYS A 178 35.24 -19.43 10.05
CA LYS A 178 36.06 -18.20 10.14
C LYS A 178 36.13 -17.42 8.82
N LEU A 179 34.99 -17.29 8.13
CA LEU A 179 34.94 -16.59 6.85
C LEU A 179 35.36 -15.11 7.02
N PRO A 180 36.25 -14.58 6.15
CA PRO A 180 36.62 -13.18 6.18
C PRO A 180 35.40 -12.30 5.86
N ARG A 181 35.40 -11.06 6.39
CA ARG A 181 34.25 -10.13 6.31
C ARG A 181 33.73 -9.92 4.89
N HIS A 182 34.61 -9.86 3.89
CA HIS A 182 34.22 -9.70 2.50
C HIS A 182 33.43 -10.90 1.98
N LEU A 183 33.85 -12.13 2.27
CA LEU A 183 33.10 -13.34 1.89
C LEU A 183 31.80 -13.47 2.67
N LEU A 184 31.79 -13.07 3.93
CA LEU A 184 30.55 -13.05 4.73
C LEU A 184 29.53 -12.07 4.12
N ILE A 185 29.96 -10.89 3.67
CA ILE A 185 29.05 -9.92 3.04
C ILE A 185 28.59 -10.42 1.66
N THR A 186 29.52 -10.81 0.78
CA THR A 186 29.21 -11.09 -0.63
C THR A 186 28.60 -12.48 -0.85
N ARG A 187 28.99 -13.50 -0.08
CA ARG A 187 28.50 -14.88 -0.26
C ARG A 187 27.38 -15.28 0.71
N LEU A 188 27.22 -14.57 1.82
CA LEU A 188 26.17 -14.88 2.79
C LEU A 188 25.12 -13.78 2.92
N ILE A 189 25.50 -12.56 3.33
CA ILE A 189 24.52 -11.51 3.63
C ILE A 189 23.80 -11.04 2.37
N LEU A 190 24.54 -10.66 1.32
CA LEU A 190 23.93 -10.09 0.11
C LEU A 190 22.98 -11.08 -0.59
N PRO A 191 23.35 -12.37 -0.81
CA PRO A 191 22.42 -13.34 -1.39
C PRO A 191 21.22 -13.67 -0.49
N ALA A 192 21.41 -13.68 0.84
CA ALA A 192 20.31 -13.91 1.78
C ALA A 192 19.35 -12.72 1.88
N ALA A 193 19.86 -11.49 1.73
CA ALA A 193 19.07 -10.27 1.80
C ALA A 193 18.34 -9.95 0.48
N LEU A 194 18.84 -10.45 -0.66
CA LEU A 194 18.31 -10.17 -2.00
C LEU A 194 16.78 -10.42 -2.15
N PRO A 195 16.20 -11.54 -1.66
CA PRO A 195 14.75 -11.75 -1.77
C PRO A 195 13.94 -10.71 -1.01
N ALA A 196 14.37 -10.36 0.21
CA ALA A 196 13.70 -9.34 1.01
C ALA A 196 13.85 -7.96 0.36
N PHE A 197 15.04 -7.62 -0.14
CA PHE A 197 15.28 -6.41 -0.91
C PHE A 197 14.37 -6.31 -2.13
N MET A 198 14.26 -7.37 -2.94
CA MET A 198 13.36 -7.40 -4.10
C MET A 198 11.89 -7.25 -3.71
N ALA A 199 11.46 -7.84 -2.60
CA ALA A 199 10.12 -7.60 -2.05
C ALA A 199 9.91 -6.12 -1.65
N GLY A 200 10.93 -5.49 -1.06
CA GLY A 200 10.97 -4.07 -0.77
C GLY A 200 10.85 -3.20 -2.03
N VAL A 201 11.61 -3.52 -3.08
CA VAL A 201 11.55 -2.83 -4.38
C VAL A 201 10.17 -3.00 -5.02
N ARG A 202 9.54 -4.17 -4.93
CA ARG A 202 8.18 -4.40 -5.43
C ARG A 202 7.16 -3.54 -4.73
N LEU A 203 7.22 -3.49 -3.40
CA LEU A 203 6.35 -2.63 -2.62
C LEU A 203 6.60 -1.16 -2.94
N ALA A 204 7.87 -0.75 -3.05
CA ALA A 204 8.28 0.61 -3.38
C ALA A 204 7.81 1.06 -4.77
N LEU A 205 7.81 0.15 -5.75
CA LEU A 205 7.31 0.42 -7.10
C LEU A 205 5.80 0.70 -7.07
N ALA A 206 5.04 -0.12 -6.34
CA ALA A 206 3.59 0.05 -6.22
C ALA A 206 3.20 1.33 -5.44
N THR A 207 3.88 1.60 -4.33
CA THR A 207 3.65 2.82 -3.52
C THR A 207 4.14 4.07 -4.24
N GLY A 208 5.30 4.00 -4.91
CA GLY A 208 5.87 5.07 -5.71
C GLY A 208 4.98 5.43 -6.89
N TRP A 209 4.51 4.44 -7.66
CA TRP A 209 3.56 4.66 -8.76
C TRP A 209 2.27 5.34 -8.29
N SER A 210 1.67 4.84 -7.20
CA SER A 210 0.45 5.41 -6.64
C SER A 210 0.67 6.83 -6.11
N SER A 211 1.81 7.08 -5.47
CA SER A 211 2.16 8.39 -4.93
C SER A 211 2.50 9.40 -6.01
N LEU A 212 3.20 9.00 -7.08
CA LEU A 212 3.48 9.84 -8.24
C LEU A 212 2.16 10.29 -8.88
N LEU A 213 1.27 9.34 -9.16
CA LEU A 213 -0.03 9.66 -9.74
C LEU A 213 -0.80 10.64 -8.86
N ALA A 214 -0.85 10.40 -7.54
CA ALA A 214 -1.52 11.32 -6.62
C ALA A 214 -0.96 12.75 -6.66
N VAL A 215 0.37 12.92 -6.70
CA VAL A 215 0.98 14.26 -6.78
C VAL A 215 0.75 14.89 -8.14
N GLU A 216 0.83 14.13 -9.23
CA GLU A 216 0.53 14.63 -10.57
C GLU A 216 -0.92 15.10 -10.69
N LEU A 217 -1.85 14.43 -10.01
CA LEU A 217 -3.25 14.83 -9.95
C LEU A 217 -3.48 16.11 -9.14
N LEU A 218 -2.67 16.35 -8.11
CA LEU A 218 -2.87 17.47 -7.19
C LEU A 218 -2.15 18.73 -7.66
N ALA A 219 -0.92 18.59 -8.17
CA ALA A 219 0.01 19.70 -8.33
C ALA A 219 1.05 19.46 -9.43
N SER A 220 0.57 19.23 -10.65
CA SER A 220 1.41 19.16 -11.84
C SER A 220 0.76 19.85 -13.02
N SER A 221 1.60 20.33 -13.94
CA SER A 221 1.23 20.85 -15.25
C SER A 221 1.51 19.86 -16.39
N GLU A 222 2.11 18.71 -16.07
CA GLU A 222 2.55 17.70 -17.03
C GLU A 222 2.46 16.30 -16.42
N GLY A 223 2.48 15.27 -17.26
CA GLY A 223 2.31 13.88 -16.82
C GLY A 223 0.90 13.35 -17.01
N ILE A 224 0.73 12.04 -16.86
CA ILE A 224 -0.54 11.35 -17.09
C ILE A 224 -1.58 11.71 -16.02
N GLY A 225 -1.15 11.95 -14.78
CA GLY A 225 -2.07 12.43 -13.74
C GLY A 225 -2.66 13.80 -14.09
N TYR A 226 -1.84 14.73 -14.58
CA TYR A 226 -2.30 16.05 -15.04
C TYR A 226 -3.31 15.92 -16.19
N LEU A 227 -2.98 15.14 -17.22
CA LEU A 227 -3.85 14.93 -18.38
C LEU A 227 -5.24 14.42 -17.96
N MET A 228 -5.28 13.54 -16.95
CA MET A 228 -6.53 13.01 -16.41
C MET A 228 -7.36 14.06 -15.66
N VAL A 229 -6.72 14.96 -14.89
CA VAL A 229 -7.44 16.07 -14.24
C VAL A 229 -7.95 17.08 -15.25
N TRP A 230 -7.12 17.42 -16.23
CA TRP A 230 -7.46 18.38 -17.29
C TRP A 230 -8.64 17.88 -18.12
N ALA A 231 -8.59 16.63 -18.57
CA ALA A 231 -9.70 15.98 -19.28
C ALA A 231 -11.00 16.00 -18.47
N ARG A 232 -10.92 15.68 -17.17
CA ARG A 232 -12.07 15.76 -16.26
C ARG A 232 -12.64 17.17 -16.14
N GLN A 233 -11.80 18.20 -16.05
CA GLN A 233 -12.24 19.60 -15.99
C GLN A 233 -13.00 20.03 -17.26
N LEU A 234 -12.61 19.48 -18.40
CA LEU A 234 -13.28 19.69 -19.69
C LEU A 234 -14.45 18.73 -19.94
N PHE A 235 -14.82 17.89 -18.96
CA PHE A 235 -15.83 16.83 -19.10
C PHE A 235 -15.55 15.83 -20.24
N MET A 236 -14.28 15.69 -20.64
CA MET A 236 -13.81 14.70 -21.62
C MET A 236 -13.48 13.38 -20.91
N LEU A 237 -14.52 12.70 -20.42
CA LEU A 237 -14.33 11.46 -19.66
C LEU A 237 -13.81 10.30 -20.52
N ASP A 238 -13.98 10.37 -21.83
CA ASP A 238 -13.37 9.48 -22.81
C ASP A 238 -11.85 9.45 -22.66
N ILE A 239 -11.21 10.63 -22.56
CA ILE A 239 -9.78 10.76 -22.29
C ILE A 239 -9.43 10.22 -20.90
N VAL A 240 -10.29 10.43 -19.89
CA VAL A 240 -10.09 9.86 -18.55
C VAL A 240 -10.06 8.33 -18.60
N PHE A 241 -10.97 7.69 -19.35
CA PHE A 241 -10.95 6.24 -19.55
C PHE A 241 -9.66 5.77 -20.25
N VAL A 242 -9.19 6.50 -21.26
CA VAL A 242 -7.89 6.22 -21.91
C VAL A 242 -6.74 6.30 -20.89
N CYS A 243 -6.69 7.36 -20.08
CA CYS A 243 -5.67 7.52 -19.05
C CYS A 243 -5.69 6.38 -18.02
N ILE A 244 -6.87 5.98 -17.53
CA ILE A 244 -7.02 4.85 -16.60
C ILE A 244 -6.54 3.55 -17.24
N ALA A 245 -6.87 3.31 -18.51
CA ALA A 245 -6.41 2.13 -19.24
C ALA A 245 -4.88 2.11 -19.38
N VAL A 246 -4.27 3.24 -19.78
CA VAL A 246 -2.81 3.38 -19.90
C VAL A 246 -2.12 3.17 -18.55
N ILE A 247 -2.64 3.77 -17.46
CA ILE A 247 -2.13 3.58 -16.09
C ILE A 247 -2.19 2.10 -15.69
N GLY A 248 -3.31 1.43 -15.95
CA GLY A 248 -3.49 0.01 -15.62
C GLY A 248 -2.56 -0.90 -16.41
N LEU A 249 -2.40 -0.65 -17.71
CA LEU A 249 -1.48 -1.38 -18.59
C LEU A 249 -0.03 -1.19 -18.16
N LEU A 250 0.39 0.04 -17.87
CA LEU A 250 1.74 0.34 -17.42
C LEU A 250 2.03 -0.26 -16.04
N GLY A 251 1.10 -0.13 -15.08
CA GLY A 251 1.23 -0.75 -13.76
C GLY A 251 1.35 -2.28 -13.84
N PHE A 252 0.58 -2.91 -14.74
CA PHE A 252 0.70 -4.33 -15.02
C PHE A 252 2.04 -4.71 -15.67
N ALA A 253 2.50 -3.93 -16.66
CA ALA A 253 3.79 -4.13 -17.32
C ALA A 253 4.95 -4.02 -16.32
N MET A 254 4.91 -3.04 -15.42
CA MET A 254 5.88 -2.82 -14.36
C MET A 254 5.91 -3.98 -13.36
N ASP A 255 4.75 -4.45 -12.87
CA ASP A 255 4.65 -5.57 -11.93
C ASP A 255 5.15 -6.88 -12.57
N ARG A 256 4.84 -7.10 -13.86
CA ARG A 256 5.35 -8.22 -14.67
C ARG A 256 6.86 -8.15 -14.88
N GLY A 257 7.37 -6.97 -15.27
CA GLY A 257 8.80 -6.73 -15.47
C GLY A 257 9.60 -6.99 -14.20
N LEU A 258 9.10 -6.53 -13.05
CA LEU A 258 9.74 -6.78 -11.77
C LEU A 258 9.62 -8.25 -11.34
N GLY A 259 8.49 -8.92 -11.60
CA GLY A 259 8.34 -10.36 -11.39
C GLY A 259 9.24 -11.22 -12.28
N TRP A 260 9.57 -10.76 -13.47
CA TRP A 260 10.58 -11.37 -14.32
C TRP A 260 12.00 -11.16 -13.75
N LEU A 261 12.31 -9.92 -13.34
CA LEU A 261 13.59 -9.59 -12.72
C LEU A 261 13.83 -10.37 -11.43
N GLU A 262 12.82 -10.48 -10.56
CA GLU A 262 12.90 -11.26 -9.32
C GLU A 262 13.21 -12.73 -9.59
N ARG A 263 12.52 -13.37 -10.56
CA ARG A 263 12.78 -14.76 -10.93
C ARG A 263 14.17 -14.99 -11.53
N ARG A 264 14.72 -13.96 -12.19
CA ARG A 264 16.07 -14.01 -12.77
C ARG A 264 17.17 -13.75 -11.74
N LEU A 265 16.90 -12.97 -10.69
CA LEU A 265 17.89 -12.64 -9.66
C LEU A 265 17.83 -13.60 -8.46
N VAL A 266 16.63 -13.99 -8.05
CA VAL A 266 16.37 -14.84 -6.88
C VAL A 266 16.05 -16.26 -7.35
N HIS A 267 17.05 -17.14 -7.27
CA HIS A 267 16.91 -18.54 -7.68
C HIS A 267 16.60 -19.49 -6.51
N TRP A 268 16.76 -19.02 -5.27
CA TRP A 268 16.60 -19.82 -4.06
C TRP A 268 15.29 -19.47 -3.33
N PRO A 269 14.43 -20.45 -2.99
CA PRO A 269 13.19 -20.20 -2.27
C PRO A 269 13.44 -19.92 -0.79
N HIS A 270 12.95 -18.78 -0.27
CA HIS A 270 12.77 -18.58 1.15
C HIS A 270 11.40 -17.96 1.44
N PRO A 271 10.68 -18.43 2.46
CA PRO A 271 9.48 -17.73 2.93
C PRO A 271 9.92 -16.35 3.43
N ALA A 272 9.37 -15.30 2.81
CA ALA A 272 9.43 -13.93 3.33
C ALA A 272 8.63 -13.88 4.64
N GLY A 273 9.24 -14.35 5.72
CA GLY A 273 8.63 -14.48 7.05
C GLY A 273 9.62 -14.08 8.12
N ALA A 274 10.44 -13.08 7.85
CA ALA A 274 11.18 -12.38 8.88
C ALA A 274 10.24 -11.33 9.47
N GLU A 275 9.39 -11.72 10.44
CA GLU A 275 8.80 -10.74 11.33
C GLU A 275 9.97 -9.98 11.96
N LEU A 276 9.99 -8.64 11.84
CA LEU A 276 10.88 -7.83 12.64
C LEU A 276 10.63 -8.21 14.09
N ARG A 277 11.48 -9.07 14.65
CA ARG A 277 11.40 -9.46 16.05
C ARG A 277 11.78 -8.21 16.80
N VAL A 278 10.77 -7.40 17.15
CA VAL A 278 10.91 -6.22 17.99
C VAL A 278 11.48 -6.76 19.28
N GLN A 279 12.80 -6.65 19.44
CA GLN A 279 13.43 -6.90 20.71
C GLN A 279 12.77 -5.93 21.67
N ARG A 280 12.08 -6.46 22.70
CA ARG A 280 11.56 -5.61 23.78
C ARG A 280 12.79 -4.96 24.40
N LEU A 281 13.03 -3.70 24.06
CA LEU A 281 14.10 -2.90 24.63
C LEU A 281 13.87 -2.86 26.15
N GLN A 282 14.87 -3.26 26.94
CA GLN A 282 14.78 -3.25 28.40
C GLN A 282 15.64 -2.09 28.95
N GLY A 283 15.08 -1.30 29.87
CA GLY A 283 15.78 -0.26 30.63
C GLY A 283 16.50 0.78 29.77
N VAL A 284 17.84 0.80 29.85
CA VAL A 284 18.73 1.79 29.21
C VAL A 284 18.60 1.80 27.68
N GLU A 285 18.24 0.67 27.07
CA GLU A 285 18.09 0.59 25.62
C GLU A 285 16.90 1.39 25.09
N TYR A 286 15.85 1.57 25.90
CA TYR A 286 14.72 2.43 25.57
C TYR A 286 15.12 3.90 25.60
N LEU A 287 15.91 4.31 26.61
CA LEU A 287 16.44 5.67 26.69
C LEU A 287 17.34 5.98 25.49
N GLN A 288 18.20 5.05 25.08
CA GLN A 288 19.04 5.19 23.89
C GLN A 288 18.19 5.43 22.62
N ALA A 289 17.09 4.69 22.47
CA ALA A 289 16.18 4.84 21.33
C ALA A 289 15.49 6.21 21.27
N LEU A 290 15.33 6.89 22.40
CA LEU A 290 14.72 8.23 22.48
C LEU A 290 15.73 9.37 22.25
N LEU A 291 17.04 9.11 22.34
CA LEU A 291 18.07 10.14 22.22
C LEU A 291 18.01 10.89 20.89
N LEU A 292 17.91 10.19 19.76
CA LEU A 292 17.89 10.84 18.45
C LEU A 292 16.59 11.64 18.21
N PRO A 293 15.38 11.09 18.45
CA PRO A 293 14.15 11.88 18.37
C PRO A 293 14.20 13.14 19.24
N LEU A 294 14.65 13.01 20.50
CA LEU A 294 14.71 14.14 21.43
C LEU A 294 15.74 15.18 20.95
N ALA A 295 16.93 14.74 20.52
CA ALA A 295 17.97 15.61 19.99
C ALA A 295 17.48 16.38 18.75
N LEU A 296 16.76 15.72 17.83
CA LEU A 296 16.19 16.38 16.66
C LEU A 296 15.14 17.43 17.03
N VAL A 297 14.27 17.14 18.01
CA VAL A 297 13.28 18.12 18.51
C VAL A 297 13.96 19.31 19.19
N ILE A 298 15.02 19.07 19.98
CA ILE A 298 15.80 20.14 20.61
C ILE A 298 16.50 21.00 19.55
N VAL A 299 17.17 20.37 18.58
CA VAL A 299 17.83 21.09 17.47
C VAL A 299 16.82 21.88 16.65
N TRP A 300 15.64 21.32 16.36
CA TRP A 300 14.57 22.02 15.66
C TRP A 300 14.04 23.22 16.47
N GLN A 301 13.85 23.07 17.77
CA GLN A 301 13.44 24.16 18.65
C GLN A 301 14.50 25.27 18.71
N LEU A 302 15.77 24.91 18.85
CA LEU A 302 16.89 25.86 18.88
C LEU A 302 17.07 26.55 17.53
N ALA A 303 16.96 25.83 16.41
CA ALA A 303 17.06 26.41 15.07
C ALA A 303 16.01 27.50 14.83
N ASN A 304 14.79 27.33 15.37
CA ASN A 304 13.76 28.36 15.29
C ASN A 304 14.04 29.53 16.25
N GLN A 305 14.44 29.25 17.50
CA GLN A 305 14.79 30.30 18.48
C GLN A 305 15.98 31.17 18.03
N LEU A 306 16.97 30.55 17.40
CA LEU A 306 18.17 31.20 16.87
C LEU A 306 17.97 31.75 15.44
N GLN A 307 16.76 31.66 14.89
CA GLN A 307 16.41 32.15 13.55
C GLN A 307 17.27 31.56 12.42
N TRP A 308 17.72 30.31 12.58
CA TRP A 308 18.41 29.57 11.50
C TRP A 308 17.46 29.18 10.37
N VAL A 309 16.17 29.13 10.66
CA VAL A 309 15.12 28.79 9.71
C VAL A 309 13.98 29.78 9.86
N ASP A 310 13.36 30.12 8.74
CA ASP A 310 12.17 30.97 8.71
C ASP A 310 11.02 30.32 9.50
N ALA A 311 10.56 31.00 10.55
CA ALA A 311 9.51 30.54 11.43
C ALA A 311 8.14 30.43 10.74
N THR A 312 7.96 31.10 9.59
CA THR A 312 6.75 30.97 8.77
C THR A 312 6.71 29.64 8.03
N ILE A 313 7.87 29.10 7.65
CA ILE A 313 7.99 27.85 6.88
C ILE A 313 8.10 26.66 7.83
N LEU A 314 9.03 26.72 8.79
CA LEU A 314 9.30 25.65 9.74
C LEU A 314 9.06 26.13 11.19
N VAL A 315 7.80 26.07 11.59
CA VAL A 315 7.32 26.45 12.92
C VAL A 315 7.99 25.61 14.01
N ALA A 316 8.28 26.23 15.17
CA ALA A 316 8.86 25.54 16.32
C ALA A 316 7.98 24.36 16.81
N PRO A 317 8.58 23.23 17.24
CA PRO A 317 7.82 22.09 17.75
C PRO A 317 6.93 22.44 18.94
N ARG A 318 7.37 23.37 19.82
CA ARG A 318 6.53 23.88 20.90
C ARG A 318 5.23 24.50 20.38
N GLN A 319 5.32 25.32 19.34
CA GLN A 319 4.15 25.98 18.75
C GLN A 319 3.25 24.97 18.03
N VAL A 320 3.81 23.95 17.38
CA VAL A 320 3.01 22.85 16.81
C VAL A 320 2.19 22.14 17.89
N LEU A 321 2.78 21.90 19.07
CA LEU A 321 2.08 21.29 20.20
C LEU A 321 1.01 22.22 20.79
N VAL A 322 1.29 23.54 20.87
CA VAL A 322 0.30 24.53 21.32
C VAL A 322 -0.88 24.59 20.34
N THR A 323 -0.63 24.74 19.04
CA THR A 323 -1.69 24.73 18.02
C THR A 323 -2.48 23.41 18.02
N ALA A 324 -1.81 22.27 18.23
CA ALA A 324 -2.49 20.99 18.38
C ALA A 324 -3.38 20.97 19.63
N TRP A 325 -2.89 21.49 20.76
CA TRP A 325 -3.64 21.55 22.01
C TRP A 325 -4.83 22.51 21.93
N ASP A 326 -4.63 23.71 21.40
CA ASP A 326 -5.69 24.72 21.22
C ASP A 326 -6.76 24.20 20.26
N GLY A 327 -6.35 23.57 19.16
CA GLY A 327 -7.29 22.94 18.22
C GLY A 327 -8.05 21.74 18.82
N LEU A 328 -7.51 21.08 19.85
CA LEU A 328 -8.24 20.07 20.62
C LEU A 328 -9.27 20.71 21.57
N LEU A 329 -8.92 21.83 22.21
CA LEU A 329 -9.81 22.57 23.11
C LEU A 329 -10.97 23.23 22.37
N ASP A 330 -10.70 23.91 21.27
CA ASP A 330 -11.70 24.63 20.46
C ASP A 330 -12.53 23.67 19.57
N GLY A 331 -12.19 22.38 19.57
CA GLY A 331 -12.91 21.34 18.84
C GLY A 331 -12.70 21.34 17.32
N SER A 332 -11.90 22.26 16.77
CA SER A 332 -11.64 22.35 15.33
C SER A 332 -10.88 21.14 14.80
N LEU A 333 -9.82 20.70 15.49
CA LEU A 333 -9.05 19.52 15.09
C LEU A 333 -9.79 18.22 15.42
N THR A 334 -10.51 18.16 16.55
CA THR A 334 -11.25 16.95 16.93
C THR A 334 -12.42 16.69 15.99
N SER A 335 -13.17 17.72 15.60
CA SER A 335 -14.26 17.59 14.64
C SER A 335 -13.74 17.18 13.26
N ALA A 336 -12.67 17.82 12.77
CA ALA A 336 -12.03 17.45 11.52
C ALA A 336 -11.53 16.00 11.55
N LEU A 337 -10.88 15.58 12.65
CA LEU A 337 -10.40 14.21 12.80
C LEU A 337 -11.55 13.20 12.90
N ALA A 338 -12.63 13.52 13.61
CA ALA A 338 -13.80 12.66 13.74
C ALA A 338 -14.48 12.43 12.39
N VAL A 339 -14.59 13.46 11.55
CA VAL A 339 -15.09 13.33 10.17
C VAL A 339 -14.19 12.39 9.36
N SER A 340 -12.87 12.55 9.41
CA SER A 340 -11.94 11.68 8.70
C SER A 340 -11.98 10.24 9.20
N VAL A 341 -11.97 10.01 10.51
CA VAL A 341 -12.11 8.66 11.07
C VAL A 341 -13.47 8.04 10.70
N GLY A 342 -14.54 8.83 10.71
CA GLY A 342 -15.87 8.40 10.27
C GLY A 342 -15.88 7.95 8.82
N ARG A 343 -15.22 8.69 7.92
CA ARG A 343 -15.05 8.31 6.51
C ARG A 343 -14.22 7.04 6.34
N ALA A 344 -13.12 6.91 7.10
CA ALA A 344 -12.27 5.72 7.08
C ALA A 344 -13.06 4.47 7.49
N LEU A 345 -13.83 4.55 8.59
CA LEU A 345 -14.66 3.45 9.07
C LEU A 345 -15.85 3.17 8.15
N GLY A 346 -16.53 4.20 7.65
CA GLY A 346 -17.65 4.06 6.71
C GLY A 346 -17.22 3.39 5.40
N GLY A 347 -16.10 3.85 4.82
CA GLY A 347 -15.51 3.22 3.65
C GLY A 347 -15.04 1.79 3.92
N LEU A 348 -14.41 1.52 5.08
CA LEU A 348 -14.03 0.16 5.47
C LEU A 348 -15.25 -0.77 5.61
N LEU A 349 -16.36 -0.30 6.17
CA LEU A 349 -17.59 -1.09 6.28
C LEU A 349 -18.18 -1.41 4.90
N LEU A 350 -18.26 -0.41 4.01
CA LEU A 350 -18.80 -0.59 2.67
C LEU A 350 -17.89 -1.45 1.79
N GLY A 351 -16.67 -0.97 1.53
CA GLY A 351 -15.74 -1.65 0.63
C GLY A 351 -15.12 -2.90 1.24
N GLY A 352 -14.77 -2.87 2.53
CA GLY A 352 -14.28 -4.05 3.23
C GLY A 352 -15.35 -5.13 3.39
N GLY A 353 -16.61 -4.76 3.68
CA GLY A 353 -17.73 -5.70 3.71
C GLY A 353 -17.95 -6.39 2.36
N LEU A 354 -17.97 -5.63 1.26
CA LEU A 354 -18.04 -6.19 -0.09
C LEU A 354 -16.83 -7.06 -0.43
N GLY A 355 -15.62 -6.64 -0.04
CA GLY A 355 -14.38 -7.38 -0.25
C GLY A 355 -14.39 -8.72 0.50
N PHE A 356 -14.84 -8.72 1.75
CA PHE A 356 -15.02 -9.94 2.55
C PHE A 356 -16.05 -10.88 1.92
N ALA A 357 -17.22 -10.37 1.53
CA ALA A 357 -18.28 -11.18 0.92
C ALA A 357 -17.84 -11.81 -0.41
N LEU A 358 -17.28 -11.01 -1.32
CA LEU A 358 -16.75 -11.50 -2.59
C LEU A 358 -15.55 -12.43 -2.39
N GLY A 359 -14.67 -12.14 -1.44
CA GLY A 359 -13.51 -12.96 -1.13
C GLY A 359 -13.91 -14.34 -0.60
N LEU A 360 -14.93 -14.38 0.27
CA LEU A 360 -15.49 -15.62 0.77
C LEU A 360 -16.15 -16.42 -0.36
N TRP A 361 -16.93 -15.77 -1.22
CA TRP A 361 -17.59 -16.41 -2.35
C TRP A 361 -16.58 -17.02 -3.35
N LEU A 362 -15.58 -16.25 -3.78
CA LEU A 362 -14.55 -16.70 -4.71
C LEU A 362 -13.64 -17.76 -4.09
N GLY A 363 -13.31 -17.63 -2.79
CA GLY A 363 -12.54 -18.64 -2.07
C GLY A 363 -13.26 -19.98 -1.94
N LEU A 364 -14.60 -19.98 -1.84
CA LEU A 364 -15.42 -21.19 -1.78
C LEU A 364 -15.73 -21.78 -3.17
N SER A 365 -15.81 -20.94 -4.22
CA SER A 365 -16.28 -21.35 -5.55
C SER A 365 -15.17 -21.26 -6.60
N ARG A 366 -14.61 -22.43 -6.97
CA ARG A 366 -13.62 -22.54 -8.06
C ARG A 366 -14.11 -21.99 -9.42
N PRO A 367 -15.39 -22.19 -9.82
CA PRO A 367 -15.92 -21.55 -11.03
C PRO A 367 -15.93 -20.02 -10.93
N ALA A 368 -16.39 -19.47 -9.80
CA ALA A 368 -16.40 -18.02 -9.60
C ALA A 368 -14.98 -17.43 -9.64
N GLU A 369 -14.01 -18.08 -8.98
CA GLU A 369 -12.61 -17.67 -9.03
C GLU A 369 -12.04 -17.65 -10.46
N ARG A 370 -12.37 -18.65 -11.28
CA ARG A 370 -11.92 -18.71 -12.69
C ARG A 370 -12.53 -17.63 -13.56
N LEU A 371 -13.77 -17.21 -13.27
CA LEU A 371 -14.49 -16.19 -14.04
C LEU A 371 -14.12 -14.75 -13.61
N LEU A 372 -14.08 -14.50 -12.30
CA LEU A 372 -13.93 -13.17 -11.71
C LEU A 372 -12.48 -12.83 -11.31
N GLY A 373 -11.71 -13.84 -10.87
CA GLY A 373 -10.36 -13.65 -10.32
C GLY A 373 -9.41 -12.89 -11.26
N PRO A 374 -9.29 -13.25 -12.54
CA PRO A 374 -8.42 -12.56 -13.49
C PRO A 374 -8.78 -11.08 -13.68
N THR A 375 -10.08 -10.74 -13.76
CA THR A 375 -10.52 -9.36 -13.92
C THR A 375 -10.26 -8.54 -12.67
N LEU A 376 -10.57 -9.08 -11.48
CA LEU A 376 -10.28 -8.41 -10.21
C LEU A 376 -8.78 -8.21 -10.00
N ALA A 377 -7.96 -9.17 -10.44
CA ALA A 377 -6.50 -9.03 -10.44
C ALA A 377 -6.01 -7.94 -11.39
N GLY A 378 -6.68 -7.74 -12.52
CA GLY A 378 -6.42 -6.64 -13.45
C GLY A 378 -6.80 -5.28 -12.87
N LEU A 379 -8.02 -5.13 -12.34
CA LEU A 379 -8.51 -3.89 -11.74
C LEU A 379 -7.64 -3.40 -10.58
N ARG A 380 -7.05 -4.34 -9.82
CA ARG A 380 -6.11 -4.02 -8.73
C ARG A 380 -4.86 -3.26 -9.19
N GLN A 381 -4.45 -3.40 -10.46
CA GLN A 381 -3.24 -2.73 -10.97
C GLN A 381 -3.48 -1.25 -11.27
N ILE A 382 -4.75 -0.84 -11.39
CA ILE A 382 -5.10 0.57 -11.53
C ILE A 382 -4.85 1.24 -10.19
N ALA A 383 -4.00 2.27 -10.19
CA ALA A 383 -3.72 3.04 -8.99
C ALA A 383 -5.01 3.63 -8.42
N ILE A 384 -5.19 3.57 -7.10
CA ILE A 384 -6.44 3.99 -6.45
C ILE A 384 -6.85 5.41 -6.84
N PHE A 385 -5.88 6.33 -6.95
CA PHE A 385 -6.12 7.74 -7.31
C PHE A 385 -6.57 7.95 -8.75
N ALA A 386 -6.34 6.98 -9.66
CA ALA A 386 -6.82 7.05 -11.02
C ALA A 386 -8.36 7.04 -11.09
N TRP A 387 -9.01 6.48 -10.07
CA TRP A 387 -10.47 6.44 -9.98
C TRP A 387 -11.11 7.77 -9.57
N VAL A 388 -10.34 8.72 -9.03
CA VAL A 388 -10.87 9.99 -8.49
C VAL A 388 -11.75 10.72 -9.53
N PRO A 389 -11.27 11.01 -10.75
CA PRO A 389 -12.07 11.68 -11.76
C PRO A 389 -13.39 10.99 -12.08
N LEU A 390 -13.33 9.68 -12.28
CA LEU A 390 -14.47 8.87 -12.65
C LEU A 390 -15.52 8.83 -11.53
N LEU A 391 -15.06 8.62 -10.29
CA LEU A 391 -15.95 8.63 -9.13
C LEU A 391 -16.59 10.01 -8.91
N THR A 392 -15.83 11.09 -9.10
CA THR A 392 -16.38 12.45 -9.00
C THR A 392 -17.39 12.75 -10.10
N ALA A 393 -17.23 12.17 -11.30
CA ALA A 393 -18.19 12.33 -12.38
C ALA A 393 -19.46 11.50 -12.16
N TRP A 394 -19.34 10.28 -11.63
CA TRP A 394 -20.48 9.36 -11.42
C TRP A 394 -21.32 9.69 -10.20
N PHE A 395 -20.66 10.02 -9.08
CA PHE A 395 -21.33 10.21 -7.79
C PHE A 395 -21.33 11.68 -7.32
N GLY A 396 -20.66 12.57 -8.06
CA GLY A 396 -20.47 13.97 -7.66
C GLY A 396 -19.40 14.15 -6.57
N LEU A 397 -19.47 15.27 -5.85
CA LEU A 397 -18.51 15.62 -4.77
C LEU A 397 -19.02 15.33 -3.35
N GLY A 398 -20.14 14.60 -3.23
CA GLY A 398 -20.80 14.30 -1.97
C GLY A 398 -20.00 13.38 -1.04
N GLU A 399 -20.58 13.06 0.14
CA GLU A 399 -19.96 12.11 1.09
C GLU A 399 -19.95 10.67 0.55
N LEU A 400 -20.96 10.29 -0.25
CA LEU A 400 -21.02 8.96 -0.87
C LEU A 400 -19.79 8.68 -1.72
N THR A 401 -19.37 9.63 -2.57
CA THR A 401 -18.18 9.48 -3.43
C THR A 401 -16.92 9.20 -2.61
N LYS A 402 -16.77 9.89 -1.47
CA LYS A 402 -15.63 9.71 -0.56
C LYS A 402 -15.66 8.32 0.07
N TRP A 403 -16.82 7.89 0.54
CA TRP A 403 -17.00 6.55 1.11
C TRP A 403 -16.73 5.45 0.07
N VAL A 404 -17.15 5.64 -1.18
CA VAL A 404 -16.86 4.71 -2.29
C VAL A 404 -15.36 4.68 -2.59
N PHE A 405 -14.69 5.83 -2.66
CA PHE A 405 -13.24 5.90 -2.88
C PHE A 405 -12.45 5.20 -1.77
N VAL A 406 -12.77 5.51 -0.51
CA VAL A 406 -12.17 4.88 0.67
C VAL A 406 -12.47 3.38 0.69
N GLY A 407 -13.71 3.00 0.34
CA GLY A 407 -14.12 1.61 0.22
C GLY A 407 -13.33 0.85 -0.82
N LEU A 408 -13.07 1.43 -1.99
CA LEU A 408 -12.25 0.82 -3.03
C LEU A 408 -10.80 0.57 -2.54
N ALA A 409 -10.26 1.47 -1.72
CA ALA A 409 -8.93 1.30 -1.11
C ALA A 409 -8.90 0.13 -0.12
N ALA A 410 -9.96 -0.02 0.69
CA ALA A 410 -10.08 -1.10 1.68
C ALA A 410 -10.51 -2.45 1.07
N PHE A 411 -11.16 -2.42 -0.09
CA PHE A 411 -11.76 -3.58 -0.76
C PHE A 411 -10.72 -4.64 -1.12
N PHE A 412 -9.68 -4.29 -1.90
CA PHE A 412 -8.74 -5.27 -2.44
C PHE A 412 -7.91 -6.00 -1.38
N PRO A 413 -7.36 -5.32 -0.35
CA PRO A 413 -6.63 -6.00 0.71
C PRO A 413 -7.46 -7.07 1.43
N LEU A 414 -8.70 -6.73 1.83
CA LEU A 414 -9.57 -7.66 2.54
C LEU A 414 -10.12 -8.75 1.63
N PHE A 415 -10.45 -8.42 0.38
CA PHE A 415 -10.84 -9.37 -0.66
C PHE A 415 -9.77 -10.46 -0.86
N ILE A 416 -8.53 -10.06 -1.16
CA ILE A 416 -7.44 -10.99 -1.46
C ILE A 416 -7.08 -11.83 -0.24
N ALA A 417 -7.04 -11.21 0.93
CA ALA A 417 -6.71 -11.92 2.16
C ALA A 417 -7.78 -12.97 2.49
N THR A 418 -9.06 -12.62 2.37
CA THR A 418 -10.18 -13.54 2.58
C THR A 418 -10.15 -14.67 1.56
N GLN A 419 -10.07 -14.34 0.27
CA GLN A 419 -10.06 -15.30 -0.82
C GLN A 419 -8.91 -16.31 -0.68
N ARG A 420 -7.68 -15.84 -0.46
CA ARG A 420 -6.50 -16.72 -0.36
C ARG A 420 -6.56 -17.60 0.87
N SER A 421 -7.07 -17.08 1.98
CA SER A 421 -7.17 -17.83 3.25
C SER A 421 -8.24 -18.92 3.17
N VAL A 422 -9.34 -18.65 2.48
CA VAL A 422 -10.40 -19.63 2.24
C VAL A 422 -9.98 -20.66 1.17
N ALA A 423 -9.24 -20.25 0.16
CA ALA A 423 -8.78 -21.12 -0.93
C ALA A 423 -7.63 -22.07 -0.51
N ASN A 424 -6.69 -21.61 0.31
CA ASN A 424 -5.50 -22.37 0.73
C ASN A 424 -5.70 -23.22 1.99
N ARG A 425 -6.90 -23.74 2.23
CA ARG A 425 -7.20 -24.61 3.37
C ARG A 425 -6.57 -25.99 3.19
N SER A 426 -6.21 -26.66 4.30
CA SER A 426 -5.65 -28.01 4.23
C SER A 426 -6.70 -29.01 3.74
N ALA A 427 -6.27 -29.93 2.88
CA ALA A 427 -7.13 -31.01 2.37
C ALA A 427 -7.75 -31.85 3.49
N GLN A 428 -7.01 -32.01 4.60
CA GLN A 428 -7.42 -32.72 5.80
C GLN A 428 -8.67 -32.13 6.47
N LEU A 429 -8.80 -30.79 6.52
CA LEU A 429 -10.01 -30.17 7.06
C LEU A 429 -11.21 -30.45 6.15
N GLU A 430 -11.02 -30.46 4.83
CA GLU A 430 -12.10 -30.79 3.90
C GLU A 430 -12.52 -32.26 3.94
N GLU A 431 -11.59 -33.16 4.21
CA GLU A 431 -11.87 -34.58 4.46
C GLU A 431 -12.65 -34.76 5.77
N ALA A 432 -12.22 -34.13 6.86
CA ALA A 432 -12.92 -34.15 8.13
C ALA A 432 -14.36 -33.62 8.01
N ALA A 433 -14.57 -32.52 7.27
CA ALA A 433 -15.91 -31.99 7.03
C ALA A 433 -16.81 -32.96 6.24
N ARG A 434 -16.23 -33.72 5.30
CA ARG A 434 -16.95 -34.75 4.53
C ARG A 434 -17.31 -35.95 5.40
N VAL A 435 -16.39 -36.44 6.22
CA VAL A 435 -16.65 -37.57 7.14
C VAL A 435 -17.72 -37.19 8.16
N LEU A 436 -17.67 -35.98 8.71
CA LEU A 436 -18.64 -35.48 9.68
C LEU A 436 -19.98 -35.02 9.07
N HIS A 437 -20.17 -35.16 7.75
CA HIS A 437 -21.38 -34.76 7.03
C HIS A 437 -21.87 -33.34 7.38
N LEU A 438 -20.93 -32.40 7.55
CA LEU A 438 -21.27 -31.04 7.95
C LEU A 438 -22.08 -30.34 6.85
N ASN A 439 -23.20 -29.72 7.23
CA ASN A 439 -23.97 -28.89 6.31
C ASN A 439 -23.19 -27.61 5.92
N LEU A 440 -23.65 -26.88 4.90
CA LEU A 440 -22.92 -25.72 4.37
C LEU A 440 -22.66 -24.63 5.43
N LEU A 441 -23.64 -24.36 6.30
CA LEU A 441 -23.52 -23.38 7.38
C LEU A 441 -22.55 -23.85 8.47
N GLN A 442 -22.60 -25.13 8.85
CA GLN A 442 -21.69 -25.74 9.82
C GLN A 442 -20.28 -25.77 9.26
N ARG A 443 -20.10 -26.13 7.99
CA ARG A 443 -18.80 -26.08 7.30
C ARG A 443 -18.26 -24.65 7.26
N LEU A 444 -19.11 -23.66 6.98
CA LEU A 444 -18.72 -22.26 6.93
C LEU A 444 -18.33 -21.73 8.31
N LEU A 445 -19.19 -21.90 9.32
CA LEU A 445 -19.02 -21.32 10.65
C LEU A 445 -18.01 -22.08 11.52
N ARG A 446 -17.91 -23.42 11.40
CA ARG A 446 -17.05 -24.24 12.28
C ARG A 446 -15.69 -24.56 11.68
N LEU A 447 -15.53 -24.45 10.37
CA LEU A 447 -14.30 -24.89 9.70
C LEU A 447 -13.70 -23.83 8.79
N VAL A 448 -14.48 -23.21 7.89
CA VAL A 448 -13.96 -22.24 6.93
C VAL A 448 -13.57 -20.93 7.63
N LEU A 449 -14.51 -20.28 8.32
CA LEU A 449 -14.24 -18.99 8.95
C LEU A 449 -13.19 -19.08 10.06
N PRO A 450 -13.22 -20.07 10.97
CA PRO A 450 -12.18 -20.19 12.00
C PRO A 450 -10.79 -20.48 11.39
N GLY A 451 -10.73 -21.35 10.37
CA GLY A 451 -9.47 -21.68 9.69
C GLY A 451 -8.89 -20.52 8.88
N ALA A 452 -9.75 -19.70 8.26
CA ALA A 452 -9.36 -18.52 7.47
C ALA A 452 -9.21 -17.24 8.31
N ALA A 453 -9.68 -17.23 9.57
CA ALA A 453 -9.70 -16.05 10.43
C ALA A 453 -8.36 -15.30 10.50
N PRO A 454 -7.19 -15.95 10.69
CA PRO A 454 -5.92 -15.22 10.78
C PRO A 454 -5.64 -14.36 9.54
N GLY A 455 -5.88 -14.92 8.35
CA GLY A 455 -5.66 -14.16 7.12
C GLY A 455 -6.75 -13.12 6.87
N ILE A 456 -8.01 -13.38 7.23
CA ILE A 456 -9.10 -12.38 7.17
C ILE A 456 -8.78 -11.17 8.05
N PHE A 457 -8.36 -11.40 9.31
CA PHE A 457 -8.01 -10.31 10.22
C PHE A 457 -6.73 -9.59 9.83
N ALA A 458 -5.73 -10.29 9.29
CA ALA A 458 -4.57 -9.63 8.68
C ALA A 458 -4.99 -8.75 7.48
N GLY A 459 -5.95 -9.23 6.67
CA GLY A 459 -6.57 -8.46 5.59
C GLY A 459 -7.32 -7.23 6.10
N LEU A 460 -8.08 -7.36 7.18
CA LEU A 460 -8.81 -6.26 7.82
C LEU A 460 -7.84 -5.19 8.34
N ARG A 461 -6.74 -5.60 8.98
CA ARG A 461 -5.69 -4.69 9.44
C ARG A 461 -5.08 -3.91 8.28
N ILE A 462 -4.74 -4.57 7.18
CA ILE A 462 -4.22 -3.89 5.98
C ILE A 462 -5.31 -2.98 5.38
N GLY A 463 -6.55 -3.45 5.28
CA GLY A 463 -7.68 -2.68 4.78
C GLY A 463 -7.92 -1.40 5.59
N LEU A 464 -7.77 -1.44 6.91
CA LEU A 464 -7.88 -0.28 7.79
C LEU A 464 -6.79 0.78 7.50
N ILE A 465 -5.54 0.34 7.25
CA ILE A 465 -4.43 1.24 6.88
C ILE A 465 -4.71 1.89 5.51
N TYR A 466 -5.22 1.12 4.55
CA TYR A 466 -5.57 1.64 3.22
C TYR A 466 -6.82 2.53 3.24
N ALA A 467 -7.80 2.26 4.11
CA ALA A 467 -8.95 3.13 4.33
C ALA A 467 -8.51 4.50 4.89
N TRP A 468 -7.57 4.50 5.82
CA TRP A 468 -6.99 5.74 6.35
C TRP A 468 -6.25 6.53 5.25
N LEU A 469 -5.38 5.87 4.47
CA LEU A 469 -4.71 6.49 3.32
C LEU A 469 -5.71 7.02 2.28
N GLY A 470 -6.74 6.23 1.97
CA GLY A 470 -7.81 6.61 1.04
C GLY A 470 -8.61 7.80 1.54
N THR A 471 -8.77 7.96 2.85
CA THR A 471 -9.50 9.10 3.42
C THR A 471 -8.75 10.41 3.19
N ILE A 472 -7.44 10.44 3.46
CA ILE A 472 -6.59 11.60 3.18
C ILE A 472 -6.63 11.94 1.69
N GLY A 473 -6.57 10.90 0.83
CA GLY A 473 -6.77 11.04 -0.61
C GLY A 473 -8.10 11.69 -0.97
N ALA A 474 -9.22 11.13 -0.51
CA ALA A 474 -10.55 11.64 -0.79
C ALA A 474 -10.69 13.10 -0.37
N GLU A 475 -10.16 13.47 0.80
CA GLU A 475 -10.26 14.84 1.33
C GLU A 475 -9.41 15.87 0.59
N TYR A 476 -8.32 15.45 -0.06
CA TYR A 476 -7.50 16.31 -0.91
C TYR A 476 -8.13 16.53 -2.28
N PHE A 477 -8.61 15.46 -2.91
CA PHE A 477 -9.10 15.55 -4.29
C PHE A 477 -10.58 15.90 -4.41
N MET A 478 -11.35 15.72 -3.33
CA MET A 478 -12.78 15.96 -3.30
C MET A 478 -13.08 16.99 -2.20
N PRO A 479 -13.24 18.28 -2.57
CA PRO A 479 -13.53 19.34 -1.60
C PRO A 479 -14.69 18.96 -0.68
N SER A 480 -14.57 19.32 0.59
CA SER A 480 -15.51 18.87 1.61
C SER A 480 -15.67 19.89 2.73
N GLY A 481 -16.83 19.85 3.39
CA GLY A 481 -17.14 20.75 4.52
C GLY A 481 -16.47 20.37 5.85
N GLY A 482 -15.47 19.48 5.85
CA GLY A 482 -14.78 19.04 7.07
C GLY A 482 -13.85 17.84 6.82
N GLY A 483 -12.93 17.57 7.73
CA GLY A 483 -11.92 16.53 7.56
C GLY A 483 -10.50 17.09 7.72
N ILE A 484 -9.60 16.29 8.27
CA ILE A 484 -8.24 16.73 8.60
C ILE A 484 -7.43 17.06 7.35
N GLY A 485 -7.64 16.34 6.24
CA GLY A 485 -7.00 16.60 4.96
C GLY A 485 -7.49 17.91 4.34
N SER A 486 -8.80 18.15 4.31
CA SER A 486 -9.35 19.42 3.82
C SER A 486 -8.89 20.61 4.68
N LEU A 487 -8.77 20.42 6.00
CA LEU A 487 -8.21 21.41 6.92
C LEU A 487 -6.74 21.72 6.60
N MET A 488 -5.92 20.71 6.30
CA MET A 488 -4.52 20.93 5.91
C MET A 488 -4.38 21.71 4.61
N ILE A 489 -5.20 21.43 3.61
CA ILE A 489 -5.20 22.17 2.34
C ILE A 489 -5.64 23.62 2.56
N GLY A 490 -6.69 23.84 3.37
CA GLY A 490 -7.11 25.19 3.76
C GLY A 490 -6.03 25.96 4.53
N ALA A 491 -5.36 25.29 5.46
CA ALA A 491 -4.23 25.86 6.21
C ALA A 491 -3.05 26.23 5.30
N GLN A 492 -2.80 25.44 4.25
CA GLN A 492 -1.77 25.71 3.24
C GLN A 492 -2.07 26.96 2.41
N GLN A 493 -3.34 27.23 2.08
CA GLN A 493 -3.74 28.47 1.41
C GLN A 493 -3.53 29.71 2.29
N LEU A 494 -3.66 29.56 3.61
CA LEU A 494 -3.44 30.61 4.60
C LEU A 494 -1.99 30.66 5.12
N LEU A 495 -1.09 29.83 4.57
CA LEU A 495 0.30 29.65 5.04
C LEU A 495 0.41 29.37 6.55
N ARG A 496 -0.61 28.74 7.13
CA ARG A 496 -0.66 28.32 8.54
C ARG A 496 0.09 27.01 8.75
N MET A 497 1.42 27.08 8.68
CA MET A 497 2.31 25.92 8.80
C MET A 497 2.23 25.24 10.18
N ASP A 498 1.86 26.00 11.21
CA ASP A 498 1.59 25.52 12.56
C ASP A 498 0.45 24.49 12.54
N LEU A 499 -0.65 24.84 11.85
CA LEU A 499 -1.84 24.01 11.73
C LEU A 499 -1.62 22.81 10.82
N ILE A 500 -0.87 22.97 9.71
CA ILE A 500 -0.49 21.85 8.83
C ILE A 500 0.29 20.80 9.62
N MET A 501 1.34 21.22 10.35
CA MET A 501 2.17 20.28 11.11
C MET A 501 1.43 19.65 12.29
N ALA A 502 0.55 20.39 12.97
CA ALA A 502 -0.32 19.85 14.02
C ALA A 502 -1.28 18.79 13.44
N ALA A 503 -1.89 19.05 12.29
CA ALA A 503 -2.73 18.10 11.60
C ALA A 503 -1.94 16.87 11.10
N MET A 504 -0.72 17.04 10.58
CA MET A 504 0.17 15.94 10.20
C MET A 504 0.53 15.03 11.39
N LEU A 505 0.80 15.63 12.56
CA LEU A 505 1.06 14.88 13.80
C LEU A 505 -0.15 14.02 14.16
N LEU A 506 -1.35 14.60 14.17
CA LEU A 506 -2.60 13.87 14.43
C LEU A 506 -2.83 12.77 13.40
N VAL A 507 -2.58 13.04 12.11
CA VAL A 507 -2.72 12.04 11.05
C VAL A 507 -1.81 10.83 11.28
N GLY A 508 -0.56 11.07 11.69
CA GLY A 508 0.40 10.02 12.03
C GLY A 508 -0.02 9.23 13.27
N LEU A 509 -0.44 9.91 14.34
CA LEU A 509 -0.89 9.28 15.58
C LEU A 509 -2.15 8.44 15.38
N THR A 510 -3.13 8.94 14.62
CA THR A 510 -4.34 8.20 14.29
C THR A 510 -4.03 6.99 13.42
N GLY A 511 -3.18 7.14 12.40
CA GLY A 511 -2.71 6.01 11.59
C GLY A 511 -2.03 4.92 12.43
N ALA A 512 -1.17 5.32 13.38
CA ALA A 512 -0.52 4.43 14.33
C ALA A 512 -1.53 3.68 15.21
N LEU A 513 -2.50 4.42 15.76
CA LEU A 513 -3.55 3.89 16.63
C LEU A 513 -4.44 2.90 15.88
N LEU A 514 -4.86 3.23 14.65
CA LEU A 514 -5.63 2.33 13.79
C LEU A 514 -4.82 1.06 13.47
N GLY A 515 -3.54 1.19 13.15
CA GLY A 515 -2.65 0.06 12.94
C GLY A 515 -2.54 -0.85 14.17
N ALA A 516 -2.34 -0.27 15.36
CA ALA A 516 -2.27 -0.98 16.63
C ALA A 516 -3.60 -1.66 16.99
N LEU A 517 -4.73 -0.98 16.76
CA LEU A 517 -6.07 -1.53 16.94
C LEU A 517 -6.27 -2.77 16.04
N GLY A 518 -5.89 -2.67 14.76
CA GLY A 518 -5.96 -3.80 13.83
C GLY A 518 -5.12 -5.00 14.28
N GLN A 519 -3.90 -4.76 14.78
CA GLN A 519 -3.04 -5.81 15.35
C GLN A 519 -3.65 -6.43 16.61
N TYR A 520 -4.24 -5.62 17.49
CA TYR A 520 -4.89 -6.09 18.70
C TYR A 520 -6.10 -6.99 18.38
N ILE A 521 -6.93 -6.58 17.42
CA ILE A 521 -8.07 -7.37 16.94
C ILE A 521 -7.59 -8.70 16.35
N GLU A 522 -6.58 -8.66 15.48
CA GLU A 522 -5.96 -9.86 14.88
C GLU A 522 -5.45 -10.82 15.95
N ALA A 523 -4.62 -10.33 16.88
CA ALA A 523 -4.03 -11.14 17.95
C ALA A 523 -5.09 -11.74 18.89
N ARG A 524 -6.18 -11.01 19.16
CA ARG A 524 -7.29 -11.49 19.99
C ARG A 524 -8.10 -12.57 19.29
N ALA A 525 -8.38 -12.40 18.00
CA ALA A 525 -9.14 -13.38 17.22
C ALA A 525 -8.39 -14.70 17.01
N THR A 526 -7.05 -14.68 16.98
CA THR A 526 -6.22 -15.87 16.74
C THR A 526 -5.63 -16.48 18.01
N ARG A 527 -6.12 -16.13 19.20
CA ARG A 527 -5.56 -16.61 20.50
C ARG A 527 -5.51 -18.13 20.62
N TRP A 528 -6.52 -18.82 20.10
CA TRP A 528 -6.66 -20.28 20.15
C TRP A 528 -5.52 -21.05 19.47
N ARG A 529 -4.71 -20.39 18.62
CA ARG A 529 -3.57 -21.02 17.95
C ARG A 529 -2.26 -20.91 18.74
N ARG A 530 -2.22 -20.00 19.73
CA ARG A 530 -1.06 -19.76 20.61
C ARG A 530 -1.23 -20.38 22.00
N ALA A 531 -2.45 -20.77 22.36
CA ALA A 531 -2.77 -21.59 23.53
C ALA A 531 -2.61 -23.05 23.16
#